data_AF-A0A7G3AJ40-F1
#
_entry.id   AF-A0A7G3AJ40-F1
#
_cell.length_a   1.000
_cell.length_b   1.000
_cell.length_c   1.000
_cell.angle_alpha   90.00
_cell.angle_beta   90.00
_cell.angle_gamma   90.00
#
_symmetry.space_group_name_H-M   'P 1'
#
loop_
_entity.id
_entity.type
_entity.pdbx_description
1 polymer ?
#
loop_
_entity_poly.entity_id
_entity_poly.type
_entity_poly.pdbx_seq_one_letter_code
_entity_poly.pdbx_strand_id
1 'polypeptide(L)'
;MALGLYSSSLSGIVVLTPPGSVQALPKIIKNANMSTEFHFDQIENQIERIEEDLRKSHNDAAAGGATEKTSQKLHPGDFFITRHSNLSQTHVIFHLISDESSDSPGEITSRHPVILGLRNILKTASRHDISMLTIPALLRHEMSEDMTVPWSIRRAELVFKCAKGFMIESATWGGTEINTLQLLLPHNISEELFTTLAGMVSNVFRVANPKFLCFD
;
A
#
# COMPACT_ATOMS: atom_id res chain seq x y z
N MET A 1 0.16 22.54 6.48
CA MET A 1 1.57 22.42 6.91
C MET A 1 2.38 21.99 5.69
N ALA A 2 3.03 22.91 4.98
CA ALA A 2 3.75 22.63 3.73
C ALA A 2 5.26 22.33 3.91
N LEU A 3 5.79 22.41 5.14
CA LEU A 3 7.21 22.18 5.43
C LEU A 3 7.67 20.73 5.20
N GLY A 4 6.75 19.75 5.18
CA GLY A 4 7.08 18.34 4.92
C GLY A 4 7.53 18.06 3.49
N LEU A 5 6.98 18.79 2.50
CA LEU A 5 7.37 18.65 1.10
C LEU A 5 8.79 19.13 0.80
N TYR A 6 9.31 20.05 1.63
CA TYR A 6 10.68 20.56 1.54
C TYR A 6 11.66 19.78 2.42
N SER A 7 11.17 18.80 3.18
CA SER A 7 12.02 17.86 3.88
C SER A 7 12.52 16.80 2.89
N SER A 8 13.75 16.35 3.06
CA SER A 8 14.36 15.28 2.25
C SER A 8 13.73 13.89 2.50
N SER A 9 12.56 13.83 3.13
CA SER A 9 11.91 12.59 3.58
C SER A 9 10.43 12.62 3.20
N LEU A 10 10.11 12.10 2.00
CA LEU A 10 8.74 11.88 1.58
C LEU A 10 8.11 10.73 2.37
N SER A 11 6.82 10.86 2.64
CA SER A 11 6.02 9.87 3.35
C SER A 11 4.81 9.44 2.53
N GLY A 12 4.56 8.14 2.51
CA GLY A 12 3.46 7.52 1.79
C GLY A 12 2.57 6.66 2.69
N ILE A 13 1.31 6.52 2.32
CA ILE A 13 0.37 5.57 2.96
C ILE A 13 -0.30 4.69 1.91
N VAL A 14 -0.49 3.43 2.25
CA VAL A 14 -1.25 2.47 1.44
C VAL A 14 -2.67 2.39 1.95
N VAL A 15 -3.61 2.60 1.05
CA VAL A 15 -5.05 2.60 1.29
C VAL A 15 -5.68 1.63 0.31
N LEU A 16 -6.65 0.85 0.77
CA LEU A 16 -7.33 -0.13 -0.08
C LEU A 16 -8.58 0.46 -0.73
N THR A 17 -8.72 0.23 -2.03
CA THR A 17 -9.85 0.72 -2.81
C THR A 17 -10.61 -0.48 -3.38
N PRO A 18 -11.96 -0.49 -3.30
CA PRO A 18 -12.75 -1.59 -3.87
C PRO A 18 -12.55 -1.69 -5.39
N PRO A 19 -12.72 -2.88 -5.97
CA PRO A 19 -12.54 -3.11 -7.40
C PRO A 19 -13.60 -2.35 -8.19
N GLY A 20 -13.24 -1.89 -9.39
CA GLY A 20 -14.20 -1.33 -10.34
C GLY A 20 -14.42 0.18 -10.30
N SER A 21 -13.74 0.94 -9.43
CA SER A 21 -13.78 2.40 -9.48
C SER A 21 -12.42 3.03 -9.16
N VAL A 22 -11.96 3.96 -10.00
CA VAL A 22 -10.84 4.86 -9.69
C VAL A 22 -11.37 5.95 -8.76
N GLN A 23 -11.79 5.59 -7.56
CA GLN A 23 -12.28 6.55 -6.58
C GLN A 23 -11.45 6.47 -5.31
N ALA A 24 -10.89 7.61 -4.91
CA ALA A 24 -10.34 7.75 -3.58
C ALA A 24 -11.48 7.65 -2.54
N LEU A 25 -11.17 7.17 -1.34
CA LEU A 25 -12.16 7.12 -0.27
C LEU A 25 -12.78 8.51 -0.02
N PRO A 26 -14.11 8.63 0.16
CA PRO A 26 -14.78 9.92 0.39
C PRO A 26 -14.22 10.69 1.59
N LYS A 27 -13.74 9.96 2.62
CA LYS A 27 -13.06 10.55 3.78
C LYS A 27 -11.76 11.25 3.38
N ILE A 28 -10.99 10.69 2.46
CA ILE A 28 -9.73 11.28 1.96
C ILE A 28 -10.04 12.52 1.13
N ILE A 29 -11.03 12.44 0.22
CA ILE A 29 -11.47 13.57 -0.59
C ILE A 29 -11.94 14.72 0.31
N LYS A 30 -12.78 14.42 1.30
CA LYS A 30 -13.23 15.41 2.29
C LYS A 30 -12.07 16.03 3.05
N ASN A 31 -11.12 15.21 3.52
CA ASN A 31 -9.96 15.69 4.28
C ASN A 31 -9.02 16.55 3.42
N ALA A 32 -8.77 16.15 2.18
CA ALA A 32 -8.00 16.96 1.23
C ALA A 32 -8.71 18.29 0.96
N ASN A 33 -10.03 18.30 0.78
CA ASN A 33 -10.79 19.52 0.51
C ASN A 33 -11.00 20.43 1.75
N MET A 34 -10.65 19.98 2.96
CA MET A 34 -10.68 20.83 4.16
C MET A 34 -9.50 21.82 4.24
N SER A 35 -8.46 21.65 3.43
CA SER A 35 -7.32 22.57 3.37
C SER A 35 -6.95 22.86 1.92
N THR A 36 -6.62 24.11 1.63
CA THR A 36 -6.17 24.53 0.30
C THR A 36 -4.84 23.86 -0.05
N GLU A 37 -4.82 23.20 -1.20
CA GLU A 37 -3.64 22.62 -1.83
C GLU A 37 -3.10 23.60 -2.88
N PHE A 38 -1.81 23.92 -2.84
CA PHE A 38 -1.18 24.86 -3.78
C PHE A 38 -0.05 24.23 -4.61
N HIS A 39 0.37 23.01 -4.28
CA HIS A 39 1.51 22.33 -4.92
C HIS A 39 1.06 21.26 -5.92
N PHE A 40 -0.13 20.68 -5.73
CA PHE A 40 -0.68 19.63 -6.59
C PHE A 40 -2.09 19.98 -7.06
N ASP A 41 -2.53 19.37 -8.15
CA ASP A 41 -3.93 19.47 -8.55
C ASP A 41 -4.86 18.86 -7.51
N GLN A 42 -6.12 19.31 -7.48
CA GLN A 42 -7.12 18.70 -6.61
C GLN A 42 -7.28 17.20 -6.89
N ILE A 43 -7.70 16.45 -5.88
CA ILE A 43 -7.78 14.98 -5.95
C ILE A 43 -8.72 14.52 -7.08
N GLU A 44 -9.78 15.28 -7.35
CA GLU A 44 -10.73 15.04 -8.43
C GLU A 44 -10.05 15.12 -9.79
N ASN A 45 -9.23 16.15 -10.02
CA ASN A 45 -8.48 16.32 -11.26
C ASN A 45 -7.39 15.26 -11.42
N GLN A 46 -6.75 14.84 -10.31
CA GLN A 46 -5.78 13.75 -10.35
C GLN A 46 -6.46 12.43 -10.75
N ILE A 47 -7.65 12.14 -10.20
CA ILE A 47 -8.45 10.96 -10.56
C ILE A 47 -8.86 11.01 -12.02
N GLU A 48 -9.37 12.15 -12.51
CA GLU A 48 -9.80 12.30 -13.91
C GLU A 48 -8.62 12.06 -14.87
N ARG A 49 -7.44 12.59 -14.57
CA ARG A 49 -6.23 12.33 -15.37
C ARG A 49 -5.82 10.86 -15.35
N ILE A 50 -5.92 10.19 -14.20
CA ILE A 50 -5.63 8.76 -14.10
C ILE A 50 -6.63 7.97 -14.97
N GLU A 51 -7.91 8.32 -14.94
CA GLU A 51 -8.91 7.69 -15.81
C GLU A 51 -8.63 7.96 -17.30
N GLU A 52 -8.23 9.17 -17.67
CA GLU A 52 -7.86 9.50 -19.05
C GLU A 52 -6.62 8.73 -19.51
N ASP A 53 -5.59 8.63 -18.68
CA ASP A 53 -4.35 7.93 -19.01
C ASP A 53 -4.59 6.43 -19.17
N LEU A 54 -5.47 5.85 -18.34
CA LEU A 54 -5.95 4.47 -18.53
C LEU A 54 -6.68 4.31 -19.88
N ARG A 55 -7.53 5.28 -20.28
CA ARG A 55 -8.21 5.27 -21.58
C ARG A 55 -7.24 5.43 -22.76
N LYS A 56 -6.21 6.27 -22.64
CA LYS A 56 -5.20 6.50 -23.68
C LYS A 56 -4.31 5.26 -23.88
N SER A 57 -3.81 4.69 -22.77
CA SER A 57 -3.02 3.45 -22.80
C SER A 57 -3.79 2.28 -23.44
N HIS A 58 -5.12 2.27 -23.32
CA HIS A 58 -5.98 1.30 -23.98
C HIS A 58 -6.05 1.51 -25.50
N ASN A 59 -6.15 2.75 -25.98
CA ASN A 59 -6.21 3.03 -27.41
C ASN A 59 -4.92 2.64 -28.13
N ASP A 60 -3.77 2.82 -27.48
CA ASP A 60 -2.47 2.40 -28.02
C ASP A 60 -2.33 0.86 -28.06
N ALA A 61 -2.91 0.15 -27.09
CA ALA A 61 -2.96 -1.32 -27.09
C ALA A 61 -3.97 -1.89 -28.10
N ALA A 62 -5.12 -1.23 -28.29
CA ALA A 62 -6.16 -1.63 -29.23
C ALA A 62 -5.75 -1.44 -30.71
N ALA A 63 -4.81 -0.53 -31.00
CA ALA A 63 -4.18 -0.40 -32.33
C ALA A 63 -3.34 -1.63 -32.73
N GLY A 64 -3.02 -2.52 -31.78
CA GLY A 64 -2.27 -3.76 -31.97
C GLY A 64 -3.11 -5.03 -32.22
N GLY A 65 -4.44 -4.91 -32.38
CA GLY A 65 -5.29 -6.04 -32.75
C GLY A 65 -5.69 -6.94 -31.58
N ALA A 66 -6.53 -6.42 -30.68
CA ALA A 66 -7.34 -7.24 -29.78
C ALA A 66 -8.72 -6.60 -29.60
N THR A 67 -9.72 -7.22 -30.21
CA THR A 67 -11.15 -6.95 -30.01
C THR A 67 -11.56 -7.40 -28.62
N GLU A 68 -11.81 -6.48 -27.70
CA GLU A 68 -12.89 -6.61 -26.71
C GLU A 68 -13.15 -5.27 -25.99
N LYS A 69 -14.39 -4.78 -26.11
CA LYS A 69 -14.91 -3.58 -25.43
C LYS A 69 -15.22 -3.91 -23.96
N THR A 70 -14.21 -4.18 -23.15
CA THR A 70 -14.35 -4.20 -21.70
C THR A 70 -13.84 -2.86 -21.19
N SER A 71 -14.73 -2.01 -20.69
CA SER A 71 -14.36 -0.84 -19.88
C SER A 71 -13.40 -1.33 -18.81
N GLN A 72 -12.09 -1.08 -18.96
CA GLN A 72 -11.07 -1.67 -18.12
C GLN A 72 -11.22 -1.12 -16.70
N LYS A 73 -11.88 -1.91 -15.87
CA LYS A 73 -11.94 -1.75 -14.43
C LYS A 73 -10.57 -2.13 -13.89
N LEU A 74 -10.02 -1.34 -12.97
CA LEU A 74 -8.80 -1.72 -12.25
C LEU A 74 -8.99 -3.11 -11.62
N HIS A 75 -8.02 -3.99 -11.84
CA HIS A 75 -8.07 -5.34 -11.32
C HIS A 75 -7.47 -5.38 -9.91
N PRO A 76 -7.84 -6.39 -9.10
CA PRO A 76 -7.21 -6.60 -7.80
C PRO A 76 -5.68 -6.72 -7.94
N GLY A 77 -4.94 -5.99 -7.11
CA GLY A 77 -3.47 -5.91 -7.18
C GLY A 77 -2.93 -4.72 -7.98
N ASP A 78 -3.75 -4.08 -8.82
CA ASP A 78 -3.41 -2.79 -9.43
C ASP A 78 -3.42 -1.70 -8.35
N PHE A 79 -2.67 -0.63 -8.57
CA PHE A 79 -2.70 0.53 -7.70
C PHE A 79 -2.53 1.81 -8.48
N PHE A 80 -3.09 2.90 -7.95
CA PHE A 80 -2.85 4.25 -8.46
C PHE A 80 -2.36 5.16 -7.34
N ILE A 81 -1.74 6.27 -7.73
CA ILE A 81 -1.07 7.17 -6.80
C ILE A 81 -1.72 8.54 -6.87
N THR A 82 -2.00 9.12 -5.71
CA THR A 82 -2.40 10.53 -5.60
C THR A 82 -1.43 11.26 -4.68
N ARG A 83 -1.17 12.54 -4.96
CA ARG A 83 -0.20 13.37 -4.24
C ARG A 83 -0.93 14.49 -3.50
N HIS A 84 -0.46 14.76 -2.29
CA HIS A 84 -1.10 15.68 -1.35
C HIS A 84 -0.01 16.45 -0.59
N SER A 85 -0.23 17.74 -0.34
CA SER A 85 0.57 18.59 0.56
C SER A 85 -0.27 19.18 1.70
N ASN A 86 -1.58 19.18 1.49
CA ASN A 86 -2.61 19.59 2.44
C ASN A 86 -2.88 18.56 3.55
N LEU A 87 -2.42 17.31 3.40
CA LEU A 87 -2.53 16.27 4.43
C LEU A 87 -1.31 16.29 5.36
N SER A 88 -1.55 16.27 6.68
CA SER A 88 -0.48 16.25 7.66
C SER A 88 0.29 14.93 7.60
N GLN A 89 1.63 14.99 7.48
CA GLN A 89 2.54 13.84 7.54
C GLN A 89 2.37 12.78 6.43
N THR A 90 1.54 13.02 5.41
CA THR A 90 1.37 12.11 4.26
C THR A 90 1.44 12.91 2.98
N HIS A 91 2.42 12.59 2.13
CA HIS A 91 2.64 13.28 0.86
C HIS A 91 2.09 12.49 -0.34
N VAL A 92 2.09 11.16 -0.22
CA VAL A 92 1.70 10.26 -1.29
C VAL A 92 0.72 9.22 -0.77
N ILE A 93 -0.39 9.00 -1.47
CA ILE A 93 -1.34 7.94 -1.16
C ILE A 93 -1.32 6.93 -2.29
N PHE A 94 -0.99 5.69 -1.95
CA PHE A 94 -1.10 4.52 -2.82
C PHE A 94 -2.47 3.88 -2.60
N HIS A 95 -3.30 3.92 -3.63
CA HIS A 95 -4.63 3.32 -3.63
C HIS A 95 -4.52 1.92 -4.25
N LEU A 96 -4.41 0.90 -3.40
CA LEU A 96 -4.29 -0.50 -3.77
C LEU A 96 -5.66 -1.12 -3.98
N ILE A 97 -5.92 -1.64 -5.18
CA ILE A 97 -7.20 -2.24 -5.54
C ILE A 97 -7.26 -3.64 -4.97
N SER A 98 -8.32 -3.93 -4.21
CA SER A 98 -8.49 -5.21 -3.52
C SER A 98 -9.92 -5.70 -3.66
N ASP A 99 -10.11 -6.93 -4.20
CA ASP A 99 -11.41 -7.59 -4.44
C ASP A 99 -12.15 -8.05 -3.19
N GLU A 100 -11.82 -7.45 -2.07
CA GLU A 100 -12.27 -7.87 -0.76
C GLU A 100 -13.68 -7.29 -0.51
N SER A 101 -14.60 -7.64 -1.40
CA SER A 101 -16.04 -7.60 -1.14
C SER A 101 -16.29 -8.33 0.19
N SER A 102 -17.18 -7.77 0.99
CA SER A 102 -17.53 -8.25 2.33
C SER A 102 -18.02 -9.71 2.38
N ASP A 103 -18.24 -10.36 1.23
CA ASP A 103 -18.95 -11.64 1.13
C ASP A 103 -18.06 -12.89 1.00
N SER A 104 -16.74 -12.76 0.83
CA SER A 104 -15.87 -13.94 0.91
C SER A 104 -14.52 -13.63 1.56
N PRO A 105 -14.23 -14.15 2.76
CA PRO A 105 -12.89 -14.15 3.33
C PRO A 105 -12.04 -15.16 2.54
N GLY A 106 -11.68 -14.80 1.30
CA GLY A 106 -10.78 -15.56 0.47
C GLY A 106 -9.46 -15.79 1.21
N GLU A 107 -8.98 -17.03 1.16
CA GLU A 107 -7.68 -17.39 1.73
C GLU A 107 -6.59 -16.67 0.93
N ILE A 108 -6.13 -15.53 1.43
CA ILE A 108 -5.04 -14.77 0.80
C ILE A 108 -3.76 -15.61 0.93
N THR A 109 -3.11 -15.84 -0.21
CA THR A 109 -1.80 -16.50 -0.28
C THR A 109 -0.72 -15.49 -0.70
N SER A 110 0.56 -15.89 -0.64
CA SER A 110 1.67 -15.05 -1.12
C SER A 110 1.61 -14.71 -2.61
N ARG A 111 0.83 -15.46 -3.40
CA ARG A 111 0.59 -15.22 -4.84
C ARG A 111 -0.66 -14.37 -5.09
N HIS A 112 -1.36 -13.96 -4.04
CA HIS A 112 -2.56 -13.16 -4.18
C HIS A 112 -2.24 -11.81 -4.84
N PRO A 113 -3.04 -11.33 -5.80
CA PRO A 113 -2.74 -10.10 -6.54
C PRO A 113 -2.49 -8.88 -5.64
N VAL A 114 -3.22 -8.76 -4.52
CA VAL A 114 -3.05 -7.68 -3.53
C VAL A 114 -1.66 -7.70 -2.86
N ILE A 115 -1.11 -8.89 -2.59
CA ILE A 115 0.23 -9.04 -2.01
C ILE A 115 1.31 -8.68 -3.04
N LEU A 116 1.10 -9.06 -4.31
CA LEU A 116 1.96 -8.66 -5.42
C LEU A 116 1.89 -7.15 -5.65
N GLY A 117 0.70 -6.55 -5.59
CA GLY A 117 0.47 -5.11 -5.64
C GLY A 117 1.19 -4.38 -4.51
N LEU A 118 1.12 -4.89 -3.27
CA LEU A 118 1.88 -4.35 -2.14
C LEU A 118 3.40 -4.40 -2.38
N ARG A 119 3.92 -5.51 -2.92
CA ARG A 119 5.34 -5.60 -3.31
C ARG A 119 5.70 -4.54 -4.36
N ASN A 120 4.84 -4.35 -5.35
CA ASN A 120 5.06 -3.34 -6.39
C ASN A 120 5.00 -1.92 -5.82
N ILE A 121 4.13 -1.66 -4.85
CA ILE A 121 4.09 -0.39 -4.11
C ILE A 121 5.41 -0.17 -3.36
N LEU A 122 5.92 -1.17 -2.63
CA LEU A 122 7.20 -1.07 -1.93
C LEU A 122 8.36 -0.74 -2.89
N LYS A 123 8.41 -1.42 -4.05
CA LYS A 123 9.39 -1.14 -5.11
C LYS A 123 9.23 0.27 -5.68
N THR A 124 8.00 0.71 -5.91
CA THR A 124 7.69 2.04 -6.44
C THR A 124 8.06 3.12 -5.42
N ALA A 125 7.77 2.91 -4.15
CA ALA A 125 8.12 3.81 -3.06
C ALA A 125 9.64 4.02 -2.96
N SER A 126 10.42 2.95 -2.98
CA SER A 126 11.89 3.02 -2.98
C SER A 126 12.45 3.72 -4.23
N ARG A 127 11.86 3.48 -5.42
CA ARG A 127 12.28 4.15 -6.67
C ARG A 127 11.99 5.65 -6.70
N HIS A 128 11.02 6.11 -5.92
CA HIS A 128 10.62 7.52 -5.84
C HIS A 128 11.07 8.19 -4.54
N ASP A 129 12.11 7.64 -3.87
CA ASP A 129 12.71 8.20 -2.66
C ASP A 129 11.71 8.45 -1.52
N ILE A 130 10.68 7.60 -1.42
CA ILE A 130 9.72 7.63 -0.32
C ILE A 130 10.36 6.94 0.89
N SER A 131 10.90 7.76 1.77
CA SER A 131 11.63 7.34 2.97
C SER A 131 10.76 6.66 4.04
N MET A 132 9.47 7.01 4.11
CA MET A 132 8.53 6.47 5.08
C MET A 132 7.29 5.93 4.38
N LEU A 133 6.92 4.68 4.66
CA LEU A 133 5.73 4.06 4.10
C LEU A 133 4.87 3.42 5.19
N THR A 134 3.60 3.78 5.25
CA THR A 134 2.61 3.21 6.16
C THR A 134 1.76 2.19 5.41
N ILE A 135 1.73 0.93 5.87
CA ILE A 135 1.00 -0.16 5.23
C ILE A 135 -0.05 -0.77 6.18
N PRO A 136 -1.25 -1.11 5.71
CA PRO A 136 -2.28 -1.75 6.52
C PRO A 136 -1.91 -3.22 6.76
N ALA A 137 -1.61 -3.58 8.01
CA ALA A 137 -1.09 -4.91 8.34
C ALA A 137 -2.08 -6.05 8.03
N LEU A 138 -3.39 -5.76 8.06
CA LEU A 138 -4.45 -6.75 7.81
C LEU A 138 -5.04 -6.67 6.40
N LEU A 139 -4.55 -5.74 5.56
CA LEU A 139 -5.16 -5.41 4.26
C LEU A 139 -6.69 -5.19 4.37
N ARG A 140 -7.11 -4.52 5.45
CA ARG A 140 -8.50 -4.08 5.71
C ARG A 140 -8.49 -2.76 6.49
N HIS A 141 -9.56 -1.97 6.34
CA HIS A 141 -9.75 -0.71 7.05
C HIS A 141 -10.55 -0.84 8.34
N GLU A 142 -11.46 -1.82 8.41
CA GLU A 142 -12.40 -2.03 9.51
C GLU A 142 -12.43 -3.51 9.87
N MET A 143 -12.65 -3.82 11.15
CA MET A 143 -12.79 -5.20 11.63
C MET A 143 -14.20 -5.69 11.29
N SER A 144 -14.32 -6.76 10.49
CA SER A 144 -15.58 -7.50 10.29
C SER A 144 -15.70 -8.61 11.33
N GLU A 145 -16.91 -9.10 11.60
CA GLU A 145 -17.15 -10.27 12.46
C GLU A 145 -16.45 -11.53 11.95
N ASP A 146 -16.16 -11.60 10.65
CA ASP A 146 -15.43 -12.71 10.02
C ASP A 146 -13.92 -12.72 10.35
N MET A 147 -13.40 -11.65 10.94
CA MET A 147 -11.98 -11.48 11.24
C MET A 147 -11.58 -12.18 12.55
N THR A 148 -11.58 -13.51 12.52
CA THR A 148 -11.11 -14.33 13.64
C THR A 148 -9.63 -14.05 13.98
N VAL A 149 -9.21 -14.35 15.20
CA VAL A 149 -7.80 -14.22 15.64
C VAL A 149 -6.82 -14.96 14.70
N PRO A 150 -7.06 -16.23 14.31
CA PRO A 150 -6.20 -16.93 13.35
C PRO A 150 -6.14 -16.27 11.97
N TRP A 151 -7.25 -15.69 11.50
CA TRP A 151 -7.31 -14.98 10.24
C TRP A 151 -6.41 -13.74 10.26
N SER A 152 -6.48 -12.96 11.34
CA SER A 152 -5.68 -11.74 11.51
C SER A 152 -4.19 -12.05 11.59
N ILE A 153 -3.82 -13.10 12.33
CA ILE A 153 -2.44 -13.59 12.45
C ILE A 153 -1.88 -13.98 11.08
N ARG A 154 -2.60 -14.81 10.31
CA ARG A 154 -2.14 -15.29 9.00
C ARG A 154 -1.93 -14.14 8.00
N ARG A 155 -2.85 -13.17 7.95
CA ARG A 155 -2.72 -12.03 7.02
C ARG A 155 -1.59 -11.08 7.42
N ALA A 156 -1.47 -10.75 8.70
CA ALA A 156 -0.36 -9.95 9.19
C ALA A 156 0.98 -10.63 8.88
N GLU A 157 1.07 -11.94 9.08
CA GLU A 157 2.27 -12.71 8.76
C GLU A 157 2.64 -12.63 7.27
N LEU A 158 1.66 -12.71 6.37
CA LEU A 158 1.88 -12.57 4.93
C LEU A 158 2.39 -11.18 4.56
N VAL A 159 1.80 -10.12 5.14
CA VAL A 159 2.24 -8.75 4.93
C VAL A 159 3.66 -8.55 5.46
N PHE A 160 3.97 -9.05 6.66
CA PHE A 160 5.31 -8.96 7.26
C PHE A 160 6.34 -9.73 6.45
N LYS A 161 6.01 -10.95 5.98
CA LYS A 161 6.89 -11.73 5.09
C LYS A 161 7.11 -11.03 3.75
N CYS A 162 6.08 -10.40 3.18
CA CYS A 162 6.20 -9.63 1.95
C CYS A 162 7.17 -8.45 2.14
N ALA A 163 6.97 -7.65 3.20
CA ALA A 163 7.83 -6.54 3.56
C ALA A 163 9.27 -6.98 3.84
N LYS A 164 9.47 -8.05 4.62
CA LYS A 164 10.80 -8.64 4.85
C LYS A 164 11.47 -9.07 3.55
N GLY A 165 10.74 -9.76 2.68
CA GLY A 165 11.24 -10.20 1.38
C GLY A 165 11.70 -9.02 0.52
N PHE A 166 10.92 -7.92 0.54
CA PHE A 166 11.31 -6.68 -0.10
C PHE A 166 12.58 -6.07 0.52
N MET A 167 12.71 -5.99 1.85
CA MET A 167 13.90 -5.44 2.51
C MET A 167 15.19 -6.20 2.16
N ILE A 168 15.09 -7.53 2.00
CA ILE A 168 16.23 -8.37 1.57
C ILE A 168 16.56 -8.11 0.08
N GLU A 169 15.53 -7.99 -0.76
CA GLU A 169 15.65 -7.71 -2.20
C GLU A 169 16.24 -6.30 -2.43
N SER A 170 15.77 -5.29 -1.69
CA SER A 170 16.23 -3.90 -1.80
C SER A 170 17.70 -3.74 -1.40
N ALA A 171 18.15 -4.44 -0.36
CA ALA A 171 19.56 -4.45 0.04
C ALA A 171 20.49 -4.99 -1.05
N THR A 172 19.96 -5.79 -1.99
CA THR A 172 20.74 -6.32 -3.12
C THR A 172 20.79 -5.36 -4.31
N TRP A 173 19.81 -4.45 -4.43
CA TRP A 173 19.61 -3.63 -5.63
C TRP A 173 20.31 -2.28 -5.63
N GLY A 174 20.86 -1.84 -4.49
CA GLY A 174 21.69 -0.63 -4.42
C GLY A 174 20.94 0.66 -4.79
N GLY A 175 19.74 0.85 -4.24
CA GLY A 175 18.94 2.07 -4.38
C GLY A 175 18.57 2.70 -3.03
N THR A 176 17.78 3.78 -3.07
CA THR A 176 17.29 4.44 -1.85
C THR A 176 16.37 3.50 -1.08
N GLU A 177 16.78 3.16 0.14
CA GLU A 177 16.01 2.26 0.99
C GLU A 177 14.82 2.96 1.63
N ILE A 178 13.76 2.21 1.90
CA ILE A 178 12.68 2.70 2.75
C ILE A 178 13.21 2.70 4.19
N ASN A 179 13.50 3.89 4.71
CA ASN A 179 14.06 4.07 6.05
C ASN A 179 13.10 3.66 7.16
N THR A 180 11.79 3.87 6.95
CA THR A 180 10.78 3.58 7.99
C THR A 180 9.53 2.95 7.39
N LEU A 181 9.24 1.73 7.80
CA LEU A 181 7.98 1.04 7.49
C LEU A 181 7.08 1.07 8.72
N GLN A 182 5.90 1.68 8.59
CA GLN A 182 4.89 1.72 9.65
C GLN A 182 3.78 0.71 9.35
N LEU A 183 3.39 -0.04 10.36
CA LEU A 183 2.31 -1.02 10.27
C LEU A 183 1.06 -0.44 10.92
N LEU A 184 0.03 -0.20 10.12
CA LEU A 184 -1.25 0.31 10.58
C LEU A 184 -2.18 -0.85 10.96
N LEU A 185 -2.74 -0.80 12.16
CA LEU A 185 -3.75 -1.72 12.66
C LEU A 185 -5.11 -1.03 12.77
N PRO A 186 -6.23 -1.75 12.56
CA PRO A 186 -7.56 -1.21 12.80
C PRO A 186 -7.76 -0.80 14.26
N HIS A 187 -8.60 0.22 14.49
CA HIS A 187 -8.84 0.83 15.80
C HIS A 187 -9.57 -0.08 16.80
N ASN A 188 -10.31 -1.10 16.31
CA ASN A 188 -11.09 -2.04 17.14
C ASN A 188 -10.36 -3.37 17.39
N ILE A 189 -9.03 -3.37 17.45
CA ILE A 189 -8.24 -4.57 17.73
C ILE A 189 -8.23 -4.88 19.23
N SER A 190 -8.33 -6.16 19.60
CA SER A 190 -8.16 -6.57 21.00
C SER A 190 -6.69 -6.41 21.42
N GLU A 191 -6.46 -6.08 22.69
CA GLU A 191 -5.10 -5.92 23.25
C GLU A 191 -4.27 -7.22 23.15
N GLU A 192 -4.93 -8.38 23.28
CA GLU A 192 -4.31 -9.69 23.10
C GLU A 192 -3.83 -9.91 21.66
N LEU A 193 -4.66 -9.56 20.67
CA LEU A 193 -4.27 -9.67 19.27
C LEU A 193 -3.17 -8.66 18.93
N PHE A 194 -3.24 -7.43 19.45
CA PHE A 194 -2.17 -6.45 19.30
C PHE A 194 -0.83 -6.97 19.83
N THR A 195 -0.82 -7.51 21.05
CA THR A 195 0.39 -8.07 21.67
C THR A 195 0.94 -9.24 20.86
N THR A 196 0.06 -10.09 20.33
CA THR A 196 0.43 -11.21 19.46
C THR A 196 1.06 -10.73 18.15
N LEU A 197 0.46 -9.74 17.49
CA LEU A 197 0.99 -9.16 16.26
C LEU A 197 2.32 -8.43 16.49
N ALA A 198 2.45 -7.70 17.60
CA ALA A 198 3.70 -7.03 17.98
C ALA A 198 4.83 -8.05 18.24
N GLY A 199 4.54 -9.15 18.93
CA GLY A 199 5.49 -10.25 19.11
C GLY A 199 5.87 -10.92 17.78
N MET A 200 4.92 -11.02 16.85
CA MET A 200 5.17 -11.57 15.51
C MET A 200 6.14 -10.73 14.69
N VAL A 201 6.08 -9.39 14.79
CA VAL A 201 7.07 -8.52 14.13
C VAL A 201 8.48 -8.92 14.56
N SER A 202 8.72 -9.09 15.86
CA SER A 202 10.01 -9.52 16.38
C SER A 202 10.45 -10.89 15.83
N ASN A 203 9.52 -11.82 15.66
CA ASN A 203 9.80 -13.16 15.12
C ASN A 203 10.07 -13.14 13.61
N VAL A 204 9.26 -12.43 12.83
CA VAL A 204 9.38 -12.38 11.37
C VAL A 204 10.63 -11.61 10.97
N PHE A 205 10.87 -10.45 11.57
CA PHE A 205 12.02 -9.59 11.26
C PHE A 205 13.27 -9.94 12.06
N ARG A 206 13.27 -11.03 12.83
CA ARG A 206 14.48 -11.56 13.46
C ARG A 206 15.51 -11.87 12.37
N VAL A 207 16.51 -11.01 12.24
CA VAL A 207 17.71 -11.29 11.47
C VAL A 207 18.52 -12.27 12.31
N ALA A 208 18.74 -13.48 11.81
CA ALA A 208 19.71 -14.38 12.41
C ALA A 208 21.11 -13.78 12.19
N ASN A 209 21.55 -12.95 13.12
CA ASN A 209 22.96 -12.56 13.22
C ASN A 209 23.59 -13.29 14.40
N PRO A 210 24.18 -14.48 14.21
CA PRO A 210 25.40 -14.81 14.90
C PRO A 210 26.54 -14.51 13.92
N LYS A 211 27.02 -13.26 13.88
CA LYS A 211 28.40 -13.03 13.47
C LYS A 211 29.29 -13.33 14.67
N PHE A 212 29.50 -14.62 14.93
CA PHE A 212 30.73 -15.08 15.59
C PHE A 212 31.41 -16.05 14.63
N LEU A 213 32.30 -15.48 13.83
CA LEU A 213 33.30 -16.19 13.06
C LEU A 213 34.62 -15.48 13.39
N CYS A 214 35.19 -15.85 14.52
CA CYS A 214 36.63 -15.82 14.73
C CYS A 214 37.00 -17.16 15.37
N PHE A 215 37.63 -18.00 14.56
CA PHE A 215 38.58 -18.97 15.05
C PHE A 215 39.78 -18.18 15.58
N ASP A 216 40.15 -18.44 16.82
CA ASP A 216 41.53 -18.68 17.25
C ASP A 216 41.49 -19.54 18.52
#